data_AF-A0AAE0ITS5-F1
#
_entry.id   AF-A0AAE0ITS5-F1
#
_cell.length_a   1.000
_cell.length_b   1.000
_cell.length_c   1.000
_cell.angle_alpha   90.00
_cell.angle_beta   90.00
_cell.angle_gamma   90.00
#
_symmetry.space_group_name_H-M   'P 1'
#
loop_
_entity.id
_entity.type
_entity.pdbx_description
1 polymer ?
#
loop_
_entity_poly.entity_id
_entity_poly.type
_entity_poly.pdbx_seq_one_letter_code
_entity_poly.pdbx_strand_id
1 'polypeptide(L)'
;MLSSASRRSVPILGSLNPFTYIAALEKGGVSSPFSVTWKDIHPRIVALARQHNLGLPSELRSVKGERPEEYGTRVAICDKHVLNQNHIQYFGKLEHSLTDKFLWFYTGRPQPPLYLQSGALNQHDGSKAVVRSTARTRVTMAFRVALVNNDYSWAGIGSPDNPRTRGTHLYGTVRILASKPKTVMQLEFQSLVGYFDQLIRSRIVPTLRTKVTRVGIKR
;
A
#
# COMPACT_ATOMS: atom_id res chain seq x y z
N MET A 1 -39.77 -30.68 -38.60
CA MET A 1 -38.33 -30.37 -38.63
C MET A 1 -38.14 -28.86 -38.64
N LEU A 2 -37.89 -28.25 -37.48
CA LEU A 2 -37.26 -26.93 -37.37
C LEU A 2 -36.40 -26.95 -36.10
N SER A 3 -35.09 -26.81 -36.31
CA SER A 3 -34.01 -26.99 -35.35
C SER A 3 -33.99 -25.86 -34.32
N SER A 4 -33.96 -26.24 -33.04
CA SER A 4 -33.77 -25.37 -31.89
C SER A 4 -32.33 -24.83 -31.84
N ALA A 5 -32.13 -23.56 -32.18
CA ALA A 5 -30.86 -22.87 -31.95
C ALA A 5 -30.77 -22.39 -30.49
N SER A 6 -29.93 -23.08 -29.72
CA SER A 6 -29.50 -22.73 -28.37
C SER A 6 -28.83 -21.35 -28.35
N ARG A 7 -29.47 -20.35 -27.72
CA ARG A 7 -28.84 -19.09 -27.36
C ARG A 7 -27.86 -19.34 -26.21
N ARG A 8 -26.56 -19.42 -26.51
CA ARG A 8 -25.51 -19.33 -25.50
C ARG A 8 -25.50 -17.91 -24.95
N SER A 9 -25.95 -17.76 -23.70
CA SER A 9 -25.74 -16.59 -22.88
C SER A 9 -24.23 -16.38 -22.67
N VAL A 10 -23.71 -15.28 -23.21
CA VAL A 10 -22.38 -14.78 -22.84
C VAL A 10 -22.47 -14.33 -21.38
N PRO A 11 -21.64 -14.85 -20.45
CA PRO A 11 -21.62 -14.32 -19.11
C PRO A 11 -21.04 -12.92 -19.17
N ILE A 12 -21.90 -11.92 -18.99
CA ILE A 12 -21.50 -10.55 -18.68
C ILE A 12 -20.69 -10.67 -17.39
N LEU A 13 -19.39 -10.36 -17.47
CA LEU A 13 -18.51 -10.26 -16.31
C LEU A 13 -19.19 -9.30 -15.31
N GLY A 14 -19.77 -9.88 -14.27
CA GLY A 14 -20.46 -9.17 -13.22
C GLY A 14 -19.52 -8.12 -12.60
N SER A 15 -20.12 -7.00 -12.24
CA SER A 15 -19.51 -5.91 -11.48
C SER A 15 -18.67 -6.45 -10.31
N LEU A 16 -17.35 -6.50 -10.52
CA LEU A 16 -16.38 -6.84 -9.50
C LEU A 16 -16.33 -5.69 -8.49
N ASN A 17 -17.03 -5.88 -7.38
CA ASN A 17 -17.01 -4.99 -6.25
C ASN A 17 -15.57 -4.94 -5.67
N PRO A 18 -14.88 -3.79 -5.63
CA PRO A 18 -13.45 -3.70 -5.30
C PRO A 18 -13.10 -4.04 -3.84
N PHE A 19 -14.08 -4.45 -3.02
CA PHE A 19 -13.92 -4.70 -1.58
C PHE A 19 -13.71 -6.18 -1.21
N THR A 20 -13.76 -7.13 -2.15
CA THR A 20 -13.56 -8.58 -1.86
C THR A 20 -12.10 -9.04 -1.87
N TYR A 21 -11.17 -8.22 -2.38
CA TYR A 21 -9.79 -8.66 -2.66
C TYR A 21 -8.86 -8.78 -1.44
N ILE A 22 -9.20 -8.16 -0.30
CA ILE A 22 -8.25 -8.04 0.84
C ILE A 22 -8.20 -9.29 1.75
N ALA A 23 -9.05 -10.30 1.48
CA ALA A 23 -9.17 -11.53 2.26
C ALA A 23 -7.91 -12.43 2.26
N ALA A 24 -6.95 -12.21 1.36
CA ALA A 24 -5.80 -13.11 1.19
C ALA A 24 -4.62 -12.87 2.16
N LEU A 25 -4.67 -11.84 3.01
CA LEU A 25 -3.59 -11.53 3.95
C LEU A 25 -3.70 -12.30 5.29
N GLU A 26 -4.68 -13.21 5.44
CA GLU A 26 -5.05 -13.80 6.74
C GLU A 26 -4.38 -15.11 7.11
N LYS A 27 -3.69 -15.80 6.19
CA LYS A 27 -3.00 -17.05 6.53
C LYS A 27 -1.57 -16.97 6.05
N GLY A 28 -0.64 -16.87 7.01
CA GLY A 28 0.79 -16.79 6.74
C GLY A 28 1.21 -17.78 5.65
N GLY A 29 1.66 -17.24 4.52
CA GLY A 29 2.26 -18.04 3.45
C GLY A 29 1.36 -18.54 2.31
N VAL A 30 0.14 -18.01 2.10
CA VAL A 30 -0.65 -18.37 0.91
C VAL A 30 -0.88 -17.16 0.01
N SER A 31 -0.30 -17.20 -1.19
CA SER A 31 -0.59 -16.24 -2.27
C SER A 31 -2.09 -16.14 -2.51
N SER A 32 -2.61 -14.90 -2.50
CA SER A 32 -3.99 -14.61 -2.90
C SER A 32 -4.37 -15.37 -4.17
N PRO A 33 -5.53 -16.05 -4.25
CA PRO A 33 -6.00 -16.68 -5.49
C PRO A 33 -6.25 -15.65 -6.63
N PHE A 34 -6.10 -14.36 -6.35
CA PHE A 34 -6.11 -13.27 -7.32
C PHE A 34 -4.82 -12.44 -7.29
N SER A 35 -3.69 -12.98 -6.84
CA SER A 35 -2.44 -12.22 -6.82
C SER A 35 -2.10 -11.81 -8.24
N VAL A 36 -2.40 -10.55 -8.59
CA VAL A 36 -2.06 -10.01 -9.90
C VAL A 36 -0.57 -10.21 -10.09
N THR A 37 -0.23 -10.92 -11.16
CA THR A 37 1.15 -11.17 -11.53
C THR A 37 1.52 -10.22 -12.65
N TRP A 38 2.83 -10.06 -12.90
CA TRP A 38 3.28 -9.27 -14.04
C TRP A 38 2.78 -9.80 -15.39
N LYS A 39 2.33 -11.07 -15.48
CA LYS A 39 1.74 -11.66 -16.68
C LYS A 39 0.34 -11.11 -16.97
N ASP A 40 -0.34 -10.54 -15.97
CA ASP A 40 -1.70 -10.02 -16.08
C ASP A 40 -1.74 -8.53 -16.42
N ILE A 41 -0.57 -7.90 -16.49
CA ILE A 41 -0.38 -6.47 -16.71
C ILE A 41 0.03 -6.20 -18.17
N HIS A 42 -0.45 -5.10 -18.75
CA HIS A 42 -0.08 -4.70 -20.11
C HIS A 42 1.44 -4.53 -20.26
N PRO A 43 2.09 -5.04 -21.34
CA PRO A 43 3.55 -5.05 -21.49
C PRO A 43 4.22 -3.67 -21.37
N ARG A 44 3.57 -2.61 -21.86
CA ARG A 44 4.06 -1.23 -21.71
C ARG A 44 4.25 -0.83 -20.24
N ILE A 45 3.31 -1.24 -19.39
CA ILE A 45 3.33 -0.95 -17.96
C ILE A 45 4.40 -1.77 -17.26
N VAL A 46 4.60 -3.03 -17.67
CA VAL A 46 5.69 -3.88 -17.16
C VAL A 46 7.05 -3.27 -17.47
N ALA A 47 7.25 -2.79 -18.71
CA ALA A 47 8.50 -2.15 -19.12
C ALA A 47 8.78 -0.88 -18.30
N LEU A 48 7.77 -0.02 -18.13
CA LEU A 48 7.86 1.19 -17.33
C LEU A 48 8.07 0.90 -15.84
N ALA A 49 7.39 -0.10 -15.28
CA ALA A 49 7.60 -0.53 -13.91
C ALA A 49 9.05 -0.99 -13.68
N ARG A 50 9.64 -1.74 -14.63
CA ARG A 50 11.05 -2.12 -14.55
C ARG A 50 11.98 -0.92 -14.61
N GLN A 51 11.73 0.02 -15.52
CA GLN A 51 12.52 1.25 -15.65
C GLN A 51 12.53 2.08 -14.36
N HIS A 52 11.42 2.14 -13.64
CA HIS A 52 11.27 2.90 -12.40
C HIS A 52 11.43 2.05 -11.12
N ASN A 53 11.88 0.78 -11.24
CA ASN A 53 12.00 -0.18 -10.13
C ASN A 53 10.72 -0.28 -9.26
N LEU A 54 9.55 -0.30 -9.91
CA LEU A 54 8.25 -0.44 -9.26
C LEU A 54 7.90 -1.92 -9.04
N GLY A 55 7.33 -2.21 -7.87
CA GLY A 55 6.81 -3.52 -7.50
C GLY A 55 5.28 -3.63 -7.63
N LEU A 56 4.77 -4.86 -7.60
CA LEU A 56 3.34 -5.14 -7.48
C LEU A 56 2.85 -5.13 -6.03
N PRO A 57 1.55 -4.91 -5.79
CA PRO A 57 0.96 -5.04 -4.45
C PRO A 57 1.27 -6.35 -3.72
N SER A 58 1.49 -7.44 -4.47
CA SER A 58 1.83 -8.76 -3.95
C SER A 58 3.25 -8.83 -3.39
N GLU A 59 4.12 -7.86 -3.68
CA GLU A 59 5.48 -7.78 -3.13
C GLU A 59 5.51 -7.18 -1.71
N LEU A 60 4.40 -6.59 -1.23
CA LEU A 60 4.27 -6.11 0.15
C LEU A 60 4.21 -7.28 1.14
N ARG A 61 5.01 -7.20 2.20
CA ARG A 61 5.09 -8.21 3.25
C ARG A 61 4.61 -7.65 4.57
N SER A 62 3.78 -8.40 5.29
CA SER A 62 3.32 -8.01 6.63
C SER A 62 4.49 -7.81 7.59
N VAL A 63 4.39 -6.81 8.46
CA VAL A 63 5.44 -6.51 9.43
C VAL A 63 5.36 -7.49 10.60
N LYS A 64 6.49 -8.10 10.97
CA LYS A 64 6.55 -8.99 12.14
C LYS A 64 6.37 -8.18 13.43
N GLY A 65 5.51 -8.65 14.33
CA GLY A 65 5.22 -7.99 15.61
C GLY A 65 3.99 -7.07 15.58
N GLU A 66 3.25 -7.06 14.49
CA GLU A 66 1.92 -6.44 14.45
C GLU A 66 0.96 -7.09 15.44
N ARG A 67 0.04 -6.28 15.96
CA ARG A 67 -1.01 -6.71 16.88
C ARG A 67 -2.38 -6.30 16.32
N PRO A 68 -2.85 -6.95 15.24
CA PRO A 68 -4.07 -6.56 14.54
C PRO A 68 -5.34 -6.73 15.38
N GLU A 69 -5.30 -7.65 16.36
CA GLU A 69 -6.42 -7.87 17.28
C GLU A 69 -6.57 -6.73 18.29
N GLU A 70 -5.45 -6.20 18.78
CA GLU A 70 -5.40 -5.12 19.77
C GLU A 70 -5.63 -3.75 19.12
N TYR A 71 -4.91 -3.46 18.03
CA TYR A 71 -4.93 -2.13 17.42
C TYR A 71 -5.88 -2.00 16.23
N GLY A 72 -6.50 -3.09 15.78
CA GLY A 72 -7.39 -3.08 14.62
C GLY A 72 -6.71 -2.68 13.31
N THR A 73 -5.38 -2.82 13.22
CA THR A 73 -4.58 -2.41 12.06
C THR A 73 -3.64 -3.51 11.59
N ARG A 74 -3.40 -3.53 10.28
CA ARG A 74 -2.35 -4.34 9.64
C ARG A 74 -1.40 -3.42 8.90
N VAL A 75 -0.12 -3.75 8.95
CA VAL A 75 0.93 -3.02 8.24
C VAL A 75 1.57 -3.99 7.23
N ALA A 76 2.11 -3.44 6.16
CA ALA A 76 2.94 -4.21 5.25
C ALA A 76 3.98 -3.28 4.63
N ILE A 77 5.16 -3.80 4.35
CA ILE A 77 6.27 -3.02 3.80
C ILE A 77 6.91 -3.72 2.61
N CYS A 78 7.52 -2.91 1.75
CA CYS A 78 8.36 -3.33 0.64
C CYS A 78 9.46 -2.29 0.46
N ASP A 79 10.68 -2.75 0.17
CA ASP A 79 11.86 -1.94 -0.14
C ASP A 79 11.79 -1.28 -1.53
N LYS A 80 10.72 -1.53 -2.28
CA LYS A 80 10.38 -0.85 -3.53
C LYS A 80 9.14 0.02 -3.42
N HIS A 81 9.05 1.00 -4.31
CA HIS A 81 7.78 1.66 -4.59
C HIS A 81 6.84 0.67 -5.25
N VAL A 82 5.65 0.51 -4.70
CA VAL A 82 4.67 -0.48 -5.15
C VAL A 82 3.47 0.22 -5.75
N LEU A 83 2.99 -0.30 -6.88
CA LEU A 83 1.75 0.16 -7.50
C LEU A 83 0.59 0.03 -6.48
N ASN A 84 -0.26 1.05 -6.39
CA ASN A 84 -1.44 1.03 -5.55
C ASN A 84 -2.41 -0.05 -6.05
N GLN A 85 -2.89 -0.89 -5.13
CA GLN A 85 -3.85 -1.95 -5.42
C GLN A 85 -5.07 -1.44 -6.21
N ASN A 86 -5.56 -0.24 -5.89
CA ASN A 86 -6.73 0.34 -6.55
C ASN A 86 -6.46 0.75 -8.00
N HIS A 87 -5.19 0.92 -8.39
CA HIS A 87 -4.81 1.32 -9.74
C HIS A 87 -4.59 0.12 -10.66
N ILE A 88 -4.34 -1.07 -10.09
CA ILE A 88 -4.00 -2.28 -10.85
C ILE A 88 -5.07 -2.67 -11.88
N GLN A 89 -6.36 -2.46 -11.56
CA GLN A 89 -7.46 -2.75 -12.49
C GLN A 89 -7.36 -1.97 -13.81
N TYR A 90 -6.69 -0.82 -13.83
CA TYR A 90 -6.49 -0.02 -15.03
C TYR A 90 -5.25 -0.42 -15.83
N PHE A 91 -4.44 -1.34 -15.31
CA PHE A 91 -3.18 -1.79 -15.90
C PHE A 91 -3.26 -3.21 -16.47
N GLY A 92 -4.45 -3.79 -16.57
CA GLY A 92 -4.65 -5.14 -17.10
C GLY A 92 -4.15 -5.33 -18.54
N LYS A 93 -4.17 -6.57 -19.04
CA LYS A 93 -3.68 -6.92 -20.39
C LYS A 93 -4.26 -6.10 -21.53
N LEU A 94 -5.51 -5.65 -21.40
CA LEU A 94 -6.12 -4.70 -22.32
C LEU A 94 -6.00 -3.31 -21.71
N GLU A 95 -5.38 -2.40 -22.44
CA GLU A 95 -5.13 -1.06 -21.94
C GLU A 95 -6.43 -0.31 -21.68
N HIS A 96 -6.60 0.23 -20.47
CA HIS A 96 -7.75 1.06 -20.14
C HIS A 96 -7.53 2.50 -20.62
N SER A 97 -8.58 3.21 -21.00
CA SER A 97 -8.55 4.64 -21.34
C SER A 97 -8.00 5.56 -20.23
N LEU A 98 -7.87 5.07 -18.99
CA LEU A 98 -7.37 5.81 -17.84
C LEU A 98 -5.94 5.41 -17.45
N THR A 99 -5.31 4.52 -18.23
CA THR A 99 -3.97 3.98 -17.95
C THR A 99 -2.96 5.09 -17.71
N ASP A 100 -2.85 6.05 -18.64
CA ASP A 100 -1.87 7.13 -18.53
C ASP A 100 -2.13 8.05 -17.34
N LYS A 101 -3.42 8.30 -17.03
CA LYS A 101 -3.81 9.07 -15.84
C LYS A 101 -3.30 8.40 -14.56
N PHE A 102 -3.41 7.07 -14.47
CA PHE A 102 -2.93 6.33 -13.30
C PHE A 102 -1.42 6.12 -13.29
N LEU A 103 -0.78 5.98 -14.46
CA LEU A 103 0.67 5.90 -14.60
C LEU A 103 1.37 7.16 -14.10
N TRP A 104 0.79 8.33 -14.38
CA TRP A 104 1.38 9.62 -14.04
C TRP A 104 1.65 9.78 -12.53
N PHE A 105 0.89 9.10 -11.66
CA PHE A 105 1.18 9.08 -10.21
C PHE A 105 2.54 8.47 -9.88
N TYR A 106 3.11 7.63 -10.74
CA TYR A 106 4.36 6.93 -10.51
C TYR A 106 5.52 7.53 -11.32
N THR A 107 5.25 8.18 -12.45
CA THR A 107 6.28 8.65 -13.37
C THR A 107 6.32 10.16 -13.60
N GLY A 108 5.22 10.87 -13.29
CA GLY A 108 5.04 12.26 -13.72
C GLY A 108 5.55 13.34 -12.76
N ARG A 109 6.04 12.98 -11.57
CA ARG A 109 6.47 13.93 -10.53
C ARG A 109 7.68 13.40 -9.75
N PRO A 110 8.47 14.28 -9.10
CA PRO A 110 9.43 13.86 -8.08
C PRO A 110 8.70 13.03 -7.02
N GLN A 111 9.08 11.76 -6.93
CA GLN A 111 8.41 10.81 -6.05
C GLN A 111 8.97 10.93 -4.63
N PRO A 112 8.12 10.98 -3.59
CA PRO A 112 8.61 10.92 -2.23
C PRO A 112 9.37 9.60 -2.03
N PRO A 113 10.47 9.58 -1.25
CA PRO A 113 11.17 8.35 -0.92
C PRO A 113 10.25 7.27 -0.35
N LEU A 114 9.29 7.66 0.49
CA LEU A 114 8.33 6.75 1.11
C LEU A 114 6.94 6.88 0.48
N TYR A 115 6.42 5.77 -0.04
CA TYR A 115 5.02 5.65 -0.44
C TYR A 115 4.18 5.15 0.72
N LEU A 116 3.24 5.98 1.18
CA LEU A 116 2.26 5.59 2.17
C LEU A 116 0.93 5.25 1.49
N GLN A 117 0.56 3.97 1.52
CA GLN A 117 -0.73 3.50 1.05
C GLN A 117 -1.64 3.19 2.24
N SER A 118 -2.73 3.93 2.43
CA SER A 118 -3.66 3.67 3.52
C SER A 118 -5.03 3.21 3.01
N GLY A 119 -5.68 2.32 3.79
CA GLY A 119 -7.01 1.81 3.50
C GLY A 119 -7.75 1.37 4.76
N ALA A 120 -9.02 1.00 4.60
CA ALA A 120 -9.84 0.42 5.65
C ALA A 120 -10.66 -0.74 5.06
N LEU A 121 -10.73 -1.85 5.79
CA LEU A 121 -11.41 -3.07 5.35
C LEU A 121 -12.89 -3.02 5.70
N ASN A 122 -13.71 -3.65 4.87
CA ASN A 122 -15.16 -3.72 5.05
C ASN A 122 -15.62 -5.02 5.74
N GLN A 123 -14.72 -5.96 6.01
CA GLN A 123 -15.12 -7.37 6.13
C GLN A 123 -15.39 -7.87 7.55
N HIS A 124 -14.87 -7.21 8.59
CA HIS A 124 -14.82 -7.85 9.92
C HIS A 124 -15.77 -7.26 10.98
N ASP A 125 -16.29 -6.04 10.79
CA ASP A 125 -16.99 -5.35 11.88
C ASP A 125 -18.32 -4.68 11.47
N GLY A 126 -18.76 -4.84 10.23
CA GLY A 126 -19.97 -4.20 9.70
C GLY A 126 -19.92 -2.66 9.76
N SER A 127 -18.73 -2.07 9.74
CA SER A 127 -18.55 -0.61 9.79
C SER A 127 -19.15 0.09 8.57
N LYS A 128 -19.81 1.23 8.80
CA LYS A 128 -20.32 2.10 7.73
C LYS A 128 -19.16 2.76 6.98
N ALA A 129 -19.39 3.19 5.73
CA ALA A 129 -18.37 3.86 4.91
C ALA A 129 -17.71 5.06 5.60
N VAL A 130 -18.50 5.86 6.33
CA VAL A 130 -17.98 7.00 7.12
C VAL A 130 -16.99 6.54 8.18
N VAL A 131 -17.33 5.49 8.95
CA VAL A 131 -16.45 4.91 9.98
C VAL A 131 -15.15 4.42 9.37
N ARG A 132 -15.21 3.75 8.21
CA ARG A 132 -14.02 3.28 7.49
C ARG A 132 -13.13 4.43 7.01
N SER A 133 -13.74 5.48 6.46
CA SER A 133 -13.02 6.68 6.02
C SER A 133 -12.31 7.35 7.20
N THR A 134 -13.03 7.55 8.30
CA THR A 134 -12.47 8.16 9.52
C THR A 134 -11.37 7.30 10.13
N ALA A 135 -11.56 5.98 10.21
CA ALA A 135 -10.54 5.04 10.70
C ALA A 135 -9.28 5.08 9.82
N ARG A 136 -9.43 5.08 8.48
CA ARG A 136 -8.31 5.25 7.54
C ARG A 136 -7.55 6.55 7.80
N THR A 137 -8.25 7.67 7.95
CA THR A 137 -7.63 8.97 8.24
C THR A 137 -6.89 8.94 9.57
N ARG A 138 -7.52 8.37 10.62
CA ARG A 138 -6.94 8.25 11.97
C ARG A 138 -5.64 7.46 11.95
N VAL A 139 -5.61 6.28 11.32
CA VAL A 139 -4.36 5.47 11.24
C VAL A 139 -3.28 6.14 10.40
N THR A 140 -3.68 6.83 9.32
CA THR A 140 -2.73 7.58 8.47
C THR A 140 -2.08 8.70 9.28
N MET A 141 -2.86 9.48 10.03
CA MET A 141 -2.34 10.57 10.86
C MET A 141 -1.48 10.05 12.02
N ALA A 142 -1.92 9.01 12.72
CA ALA A 142 -1.14 8.42 13.81
C ALA A 142 0.23 7.94 13.32
N PHE A 143 0.28 7.27 12.16
CA PHE A 143 1.54 6.84 11.55
C PHE A 143 2.43 8.02 11.15
N ARG A 144 1.86 9.10 10.61
CA ARG A 144 2.60 10.31 10.25
C ARG A 144 3.20 11.01 11.47
N VAL A 145 2.46 11.10 12.56
CA VAL A 145 2.98 11.62 13.84
C VAL A 145 4.11 10.72 14.35
N ALA A 146 3.93 9.40 14.28
CA ALA A 146 4.98 8.47 14.67
C ALA A 146 6.25 8.59 13.80
N LEU A 147 6.14 8.86 12.49
CA LEU A 147 7.30 9.16 11.64
C LEU A 147 8.05 10.41 12.11
N VAL A 148 7.31 11.48 12.43
CA VAL A 148 7.89 12.74 12.94
C VAL A 148 8.60 12.51 14.27
N ASN A 149 8.02 11.72 15.18
CA ASN A 149 8.65 11.33 16.45
C ASN A 149 9.93 10.51 16.28
N ASN A 150 10.17 9.98 15.08
CA ASN A 150 11.39 9.25 14.69
C ASN A 150 12.29 10.07 13.76
N ASP A 151 12.12 11.40 13.72
CA ASP A 151 12.91 12.33 12.92
C ASP A 151 12.86 12.06 11.41
N TYR A 152 11.70 11.61 10.91
CA TYR A 152 11.40 11.53 9.48
C TYR A 152 10.17 12.37 9.13
N SER A 153 10.22 13.05 7.99
CA SER A 153 9.04 13.70 7.41
C SER A 153 8.01 12.67 6.95
N TRP A 154 6.80 13.13 6.63
CA TRP A 154 5.75 12.25 6.08
C TRP A 154 6.12 11.62 4.72
N ALA A 155 7.10 12.19 4.02
CA ALA A 155 7.65 11.66 2.77
C ALA A 155 8.81 10.67 3.00
N GLY A 156 9.15 10.37 4.26
CA GLY A 156 10.26 9.47 4.62
C GLY A 156 11.64 10.13 4.57
N ILE A 157 11.72 11.46 4.54
CA ILE A 157 13.00 12.18 4.52
C ILE A 157 13.48 12.39 5.95
N GLY A 158 14.68 11.92 6.28
CA GLY A 158 15.28 12.13 7.60
C GLY A 158 15.55 13.61 7.89
N SER A 159 15.40 14.00 9.15
CA SER A 159 15.61 15.36 9.63
C SER A 159 17.04 15.84 9.39
N PRO A 160 17.24 17.08 8.89
CA PRO A 160 18.58 17.66 8.73
C PRO A 160 19.27 17.95 10.07
N ASP A 161 18.48 18.12 11.13
CA ASP A 161 18.95 18.56 12.45
C ASP A 161 19.36 17.39 13.35
N ASN A 162 18.92 16.17 13.04
CA ASN A 162 19.31 14.97 13.77
C ASN A 162 20.44 14.23 13.03
N PRO A 163 21.68 14.15 13.58
CA PRO A 163 22.78 13.42 12.96
C PRO A 163 22.49 11.95 12.63
N ARG A 164 21.56 11.31 13.36
CA ARG A 164 21.18 9.91 13.12
C ARG A 164 20.36 9.74 11.85
N THR A 165 19.55 10.72 11.46
CA THR A 165 18.67 10.61 10.28
C THR A 165 19.08 11.54 9.14
N ARG A 166 20.01 12.49 9.40
CA ARG A 166 20.58 13.40 8.41
C ARG A 166 21.15 12.65 7.21
N GLY A 167 20.68 13.01 6.01
CA GLY A 167 21.11 12.39 4.76
C GLY A 167 20.65 10.93 4.58
N THR A 168 19.66 10.48 5.37
CA THR A 168 19.03 9.18 5.18
C THR A 168 17.56 9.33 4.83
N HIS A 169 17.06 8.40 4.02
CA HIS A 169 15.67 8.37 3.58
C HIS A 169 15.09 6.97 3.79
N LEU A 170 13.79 6.90 4.06
CA LEU A 170 13.03 5.65 4.02
C LEU A 170 12.55 5.47 2.59
N TYR A 171 13.22 4.60 1.84
CA TYR A 171 12.85 4.31 0.45
C TYR A 171 11.98 3.05 0.40
N GLY A 172 10.85 3.14 -0.31
CA GLY A 172 9.95 2.02 -0.53
C GLY A 172 8.50 2.34 -0.19
N THR A 173 7.71 1.30 0.10
CA THR A 173 6.27 1.42 0.36
C THR A 173 5.91 0.88 1.73
N VAL A 174 5.11 1.64 2.47
CA VAL A 174 4.38 1.18 3.66
C VAL A 174 2.90 1.20 3.34
N ARG A 175 2.23 0.07 3.55
CA ARG A 175 0.78 -0.05 3.48
C ARG A 175 0.22 -0.20 4.89
N ILE A 176 -0.81 0.58 5.21
CA ILE A 176 -1.53 0.53 6.50
C ILE A 176 -3.01 0.32 6.23
N LEU A 177 -3.56 -0.74 6.79
CA LEU A 177 -4.97 -1.09 6.65
C LEU A 177 -5.61 -1.06 8.03
N ALA A 178 -6.67 -0.27 8.19
CA ALA A 178 -7.59 -0.43 9.32
C ALA A 178 -8.43 -1.70 9.08
N SER A 179 -7.99 -2.84 9.63
CA SER A 179 -8.67 -4.13 9.48
C SER A 179 -9.92 -4.23 10.36
N LYS A 180 -9.95 -3.51 11.49
CA LYS A 180 -11.12 -3.37 12.37
C LYS A 180 -11.40 -1.89 12.62
N PRO A 181 -12.09 -1.21 11.70
CA PRO A 181 -12.36 0.23 11.79
C PRO A 181 -13.00 0.69 13.11
N LYS A 182 -13.97 -0.05 13.66
CA LYS A 182 -14.59 0.27 14.95
C LYS A 182 -13.59 0.23 16.10
N THR A 183 -12.74 -0.79 16.15
CA THR A 183 -11.66 -0.89 17.15
C THR A 183 -10.71 0.30 17.05
N VAL A 184 -10.26 0.64 15.83
CA VAL A 184 -9.40 1.82 15.59
C VAL A 184 -10.03 3.11 16.11
N MET A 185 -11.33 3.26 15.96
CA MET A 185 -12.07 4.45 16.42
C MET A 185 -12.21 4.52 17.94
N GLN A 186 -12.20 3.38 18.62
CA GLN A 186 -12.31 3.29 20.08
C GLN A 186 -10.95 3.48 20.79
N LEU A 187 -9.84 3.23 20.10
CA LEU A 187 -8.50 3.42 20.67
C LEU A 187 -8.19 4.90 20.88
N GLU A 188 -7.52 5.21 21.99
CA GLU A 188 -6.90 6.52 22.17
C GLU A 188 -5.86 6.78 21.08
N PHE A 189 -5.82 8.02 20.58
CA PHE A 189 -4.94 8.37 19.46
C PHE A 189 -3.47 8.20 19.82
N GLN A 190 -3.09 8.53 21.06
CA GLN A 190 -1.70 8.39 21.53
C GLN A 190 -1.27 6.93 21.64
N SER A 191 -2.16 6.03 22.05
CA SER A 191 -1.88 4.59 22.05
C SER A 191 -1.60 4.07 20.63
N LEU A 192 -2.35 4.56 19.64
CA LEU A 192 -2.12 4.23 18.23
C LEU A 192 -0.80 4.82 17.69
N VAL A 193 -0.44 6.05 18.09
CA VAL A 193 0.86 6.66 17.78
C VAL A 193 2.01 5.86 18.39
N GLY A 194 1.91 5.47 19.66
CA GLY A 194 2.94 4.67 20.35
C GLY A 194 3.15 3.30 19.71
N TYR A 195 2.07 2.65 19.29
CA TYR A 195 2.15 1.39 18.52
C TYR A 195 2.93 1.58 17.21
N PHE A 196 2.61 2.62 16.43
CA PHE A 196 3.34 2.89 15.21
C PHE A 196 4.79 3.33 15.44
N ASP A 197 5.08 4.08 16.51
CA ASP A 197 6.44 4.44 16.90
C ASP A 197 7.30 3.19 17.13
N GLN A 198 6.76 2.22 17.87
CA GLN A 198 7.43 0.94 18.10
C GLN A 198 7.69 0.18 16.80
N LEU A 199 6.70 0.08 15.90
CA LEU A 199 6.86 -0.59 14.60
C LEU A 199 7.87 0.13 13.71
N ILE A 200 7.86 1.46 13.70
CA ILE A 200 8.78 2.28 12.91
C ILE A 200 10.23 1.99 13.32
N ARG A 201 10.52 2.07 14.63
CA ARG A 201 11.86 1.85 15.18
C ARG A 201 12.35 0.42 14.97
N SER A 202 11.50 -0.56 15.25
CA SER A 202 11.91 -1.96 15.31
C SER A 202 11.92 -2.67 13.96
N ARG A 203 11.13 -2.20 12.97
CA ARG A 203 10.92 -2.93 11.71
C ARG A 203 11.00 -2.06 10.46
N ILE A 204 10.32 -0.91 10.43
CA ILE A 204 10.21 -0.12 9.19
C ILE A 204 11.55 0.57 8.87
N VAL A 205 12.13 1.30 9.83
CA VAL A 205 13.42 1.98 9.63
C VAL A 205 14.52 0.97 9.29
N PRO A 206 14.73 -0.13 10.03
CA PRO A 206 15.75 -1.11 9.68
C PRO A 206 15.60 -1.71 8.27
N THR A 207 14.37 -1.80 7.75
CA THR A 207 14.10 -2.41 6.44
C THR A 207 14.22 -1.41 5.28
N LEU A 208 13.71 -0.19 5.47
CA LEU A 208 13.56 0.79 4.38
C LEU A 208 14.65 1.86 4.36
N ARG A 209 15.47 1.96 5.41
CA ARG A 209 16.47 3.01 5.51
C ARG A 209 17.56 2.84 4.47
N THR A 210 17.67 3.85 3.62
CA THR A 210 18.72 3.97 2.61
C THR A 210 19.57 5.19 2.93
N LYS A 211 20.89 5.04 2.86
CA LYS A 211 21.82 6.18 2.94
C LYS A 211 21.84 6.89 1.58
N VAL A 212 21.68 8.20 1.57
CA VAL A 212 21.94 8.98 0.38
C VAL A 212 23.46 9.07 0.25
N THR A 213 24.06 8.21 -0.56
CA THR A 213 25.44 8.42 -0.98
C THR A 213 25.43 9.71 -1.78
N ARG A 214 26.07 10.77 -1.27
CA ARG A 214 26.31 11.98 -2.06
C ARG A 214 27.04 11.53 -3.32
N VAL A 215 26.34 11.44 -4.45
CA VAL A 215 26.98 11.32 -5.74
C VAL A 215 27.80 12.60 -5.86
N GLY A 216 29.12 12.44 -5.81
CA GLY A 216 30.06 13.55 -5.91
C GLY A 216 29.72 14.35 -7.16
N ILE A 217 29.27 15.59 -6.96
CA ILE A 217 29.27 16.58 -8.03
C ILE A 217 30.74 16.80 -8.33
N LYS A 218 31.27 16.12 -9.35
CA LYS A 218 32.51 16.55 -10.00
C LYS A 218 32.17 17.91 -10.61
N ARG A 219 32.72 18.95 -10.01
CA ARG A 219 32.81 20.28 -10.61
C ARG A 219 33.68 20.21 -11.86
#